data_AF-A0A916JWL9-F1
#
_entry.id   AF-A0A916JWL9-F1
#
_cell.length_a   1.000
_cell.length_b   1.000
_cell.length_c   1.000
_cell.angle_alpha   90.00
_cell.angle_beta   90.00
_cell.angle_gamma   90.00
#
_symmetry.space_group_name_H-M   'P 1'
#
loop_
_entity.id
_entity.type
_entity.pdbx_description
1 polymer ?
#
loop_
_entity_poly.entity_id
_entity_poly.type
_entity_poly.pdbx_seq_one_letter_code
_entity_poly.pdbx_strand_id
1 'polypeptide(L)' 'MWESVWKKETLEIQMNPERKSIMLQMSEGTETAAPLHVQLNQSELFELLHTFLNINRSFNKETMYYDDASRV' A
#
# COMPACT_ATOMS: atom_id res chain seq x y z
N MET A 1 -15.15 -11.71 6.20
CA MET A 1 -14.38 -11.50 7.46
C MET A 1 -13.09 -10.74 7.12
N TRP A 2 -12.50 -9.91 7.99
CA TRP A 2 -11.20 -9.27 7.73
C TRP A 2 -10.05 -10.22 8.07
N GLU A 3 -9.05 -10.30 7.19
CA GLU A 3 -7.91 -11.19 7.30
C GLU A 3 -6.61 -10.38 7.28
N SER A 4 -5.74 -10.59 8.26
CA SER A 4 -4.43 -9.91 8.32
C SER A 4 -3.48 -10.56 7.30
N VAL A 5 -3.06 -9.78 6.30
CA VAL A 5 -2.17 -10.26 5.22
C VAL A 5 -0.72 -9.82 5.43
N TRP A 6 -0.50 -8.77 6.21
CA TRP A 6 0.82 -8.29 6.56
C TRP A 6 0.78 -7.48 7.84
N LYS A 7 1.73 -7.72 8.75
CA LYS A 7 1.82 -7.02 10.02
C LYS A 7 3.28 -6.75 10.37
N LYS A 8 3.60 -5.48 10.60
CA LYS A 8 4.83 -5.01 11.25
C LYS A 8 4.47 -4.13 12.44
N GLU A 9 5.48 -3.78 13.23
CA GLU A 9 5.33 -3.08 14.52
C GLU A 9 4.42 -1.84 14.45
N THR A 10 4.47 -1.08 13.36
CA THR A 10 3.73 0.19 13.21
C THR A 10 2.63 0.17 12.15
N LEU A 11 2.51 -0.90 11.36
CA LEU A 11 1.57 -0.98 10.25
C LEU A 11 1.03 -2.40 10.08
N GLU A 12 -0.29 -2.52 10.01
CA GLU A 12 -1.01 -3.74 9.68
C GLU A 12 -1.88 -3.53 8.44
N ILE A 13 -1.87 -4.50 7.54
CA ILE A 13 -2.69 -4.54 6.33
C ILE A 13 -3.66 -5.71 6.47
N GLN A 14 -4.95 -5.42 6.37
CA GLN A 14 -6.01 -6.42 6.40
C GLN A 14 -6.81 -6.39 5.10
N MET A 15 -7.24 -7.56 4.63
CA MET A 15 -8.07 -7.72 3.44
C MET A 15 -9.43 -8.32 3.81
N ASN A 16 -10.50 -7.83 3.19
CA ASN A 16 -11.79 -8.51 3.22
C ASN A 16 -12.07 -9.11 1.82
N PRO A 17 -11.89 -10.43 1.64
CA PRO A 17 -12.02 -11.06 0.33
C PRO A 17 -13.45 -10.97 -0.24
N GLU A 18 -14.46 -10.94 0.62
CA GLU A 18 -15.87 -10.86 0.21
C GLU A 18 -16.22 -9.50 -0.41
N ARG A 19 -15.56 -8.44 0.08
CA ARG A 19 -15.83 -7.05 -0.31
C ARG A 19 -14.74 -6.43 -1.17
N LYS A 20 -13.66 -7.18 -1.46
CA LYS A 20 -12.47 -6.70 -2.19
C LYS A 20 -11.93 -5.38 -1.65
N SER A 21 -11.94 -5.23 -0.33
CA SER A 21 -11.49 -4.03 0.36
C SER A 21 -10.23 -4.30 1.17
N ILE A 22 -9.38 -3.28 1.29
CA ILE A 22 -8.17 -3.34 2.12
C ILE A 22 -8.28 -2.27 3.21
N MET A 23 -7.86 -2.63 4.42
CA MET A 23 -7.75 -1.73 5.56
C MET A 23 -6.28 -1.61 5.94
N LEU A 24 -5.82 -0.36 6.05
CA LEU A 24 -4.51 -0.01 6.57
C LEU A 24 -4.70 0.49 8.00
N GLN A 25 -4.07 -0.19 8.95
CA GLN A 25 -4.08 0.19 10.35
C GLN A 25 -2.67 0.62 10.76
N MET A 26 -2.53 1.89 11.10
CA MET A 26 -1.28 2.44 11.61
C MET A 26 -1.36 2.55 13.13
N SER A 27 -0.33 2.02 13.80
CA SER A 27 -0.16 2.13 15.24
C SER A 27 0.94 3.15 15.50
N GLU A 28 0.58 4.34 16.00
CA GLU A 28 1.57 5.24 16.56
C GLU A 28 2.05 4.66 17.89
N GLY A 29 3.36 4.60 18.12
CA GLY A 29 4.01 3.97 19.28
C GLY A 29 3.74 4.64 20.64
N THR A 30 2.65 5.39 20.77
CA THR A 30 2.21 6.03 22.01
C THR A 30 0.88 5.43 22.43
N GLU A 31 0.88 4.76 23.59
CA GLU A 31 -0.17 3.87 24.14
C GLU A 31 -1.58 4.47 24.33
N THR A 32 -1.86 5.67 23.84
CA THR A 32 -3.10 6.42 24.15
C THR A 32 -3.91 6.91 22.96
N ALA A 33 -3.44 6.76 21.72
CA ALA A 33 -4.23 7.12 20.54
C ALA A 33 -4.94 5.88 19.95
N ALA A 34 -6.24 5.99 19.70
CA ALA A 34 -6.98 4.96 18.96
C ALA A 34 -6.32 4.75 17.58
N PRO A 35 -6.20 3.50 17.10
CA PRO A 35 -5.55 3.22 15.83
C PRO A 35 -6.18 4.03 14.68
N LEU A 36 -5.33 4.63 13.85
CA LEU A 36 -5.77 5.33 12.66
C LEU A 36 -6.06 4.28 11.58
N HIS A 37 -7.33 4.20 11.17
CA HIS A 37 -7.78 3.31 10.11
C HIS A 37 -8.02 4.11 8.84
N VAL A 38 -7.39 3.67 7.75
CA VAL A 38 -7.72 4.13 6.39
C VAL A 38 -8.40 2.98 5.68
N GLN A 39 -9.66 3.19 5.29
CA GLN A 39 -10.41 2.25 4.46
C GLN A 39 -10.36 2.74 3.02
N LEU A 40 -9.84 1.89 2.14
CA LEU A 40 -9.74 2.18 0.71
C LEU A 40 -10.62 1.21 -0.07
N ASN A 41 -11.35 1.74 -1.05
CA ASN A 41 -11.98 0.92 -2.08
C ASN A 41 -10.92 0.40 -3.08
N GLN A 42 -11.35 -0.44 -4.02
CA GLN A 42 -10.44 -1.08 -4.98
C GLN A 42 -9.68 -0.07 -5.86
N SER A 43 -10.33 1.01 -6.32
CA SER A 43 -9.71 2.02 -7.18
C SER A 43 -8.71 2.88 -6.40
N GLU A 44 -9.07 3.32 -5.20
CA GLU A 44 -8.20 4.11 -4.32
C GLU A 44 -6.96 3.31 -3.91
N LEU A 45 -7.13 2.02 -3.61
CA LEU A 45 -6.01 1.11 -3.34
C LEU A 45 -5.08 1.00 -4.55
N PHE A 46 -5.64 0.84 -5.75
CA PHE A 46 -4.86 0.70 -6.97
C PHE A 46 -4.01 1.96 -7.23
N GLU A 47 -4.60 3.15 -7.08
CA GLU A 47 -3.89 4.42 -7.21
C GLU A 47 -2.80 4.59 -6.15
N LEU A 48 -3.06 4.19 -4.90
CA LEU A 48 -2.08 4.26 -3.82
C LEU A 48 -0.89 3.32 -4.08
N LEU A 49 -1.15 2.08 -4.50
CA LEU A 49 -0.10 1.12 -4.86
C LEU A 49 0.72 1.59 -6.06
N HIS A 50 0.07 2.14 -7.08
CA HIS A 50 0.75 2.74 -8.23
C HIS A 50 1.64 3.92 -7.81
N THR A 51 1.14 4.76 -6.91
CA THR A 51 1.91 5.90 -6.37
C THR A 51 3.13 5.41 -5.60
N PHE A 52 2.99 4.42 -4.72
CA PHE A 52 4.14 3.85 -4.00
C PHE A 52 5.16 3.19 -4.94
N LEU A 53 4.70 2.49 -5.98
CA LEU A 53 5.58 1.91 -6.99
C LEU A 53 6.35 2.99 -7.73
N ASN A 54 5.69 4.08 -8.14
CA ASN A 54 6.33 5.20 -8.81
C ASN A 54 7.35 5.91 -7.91
N ILE A 55 7.01 6.11 -6.63
CA ILE A 55 7.95 6.62 -5.62
C ILE A 55 9.17 5.70 -5.53
N ASN A 56 8.97 4.41 -5.30
CA ASN A 56 10.06 3.43 -5.16
C ASN A 56 10.98 3.44 -6.39
N ARG A 57 10.41 3.42 -7.60
CA ARG A 57 11.15 3.50 -8.87
C ARG A 57 11.96 4.79 -8.98
N SER A 58 11.36 5.93 -8.64
CA SER A 58 12.05 7.23 -8.67
C SER A 58 13.23 7.27 -7.69
N PHE A 59 13.09 6.69 -6.50
CA PHE A 59 14.15 6.63 -5.50
C PHE A 59 15.27 5.66 -5.90
N ASN A 60 14.92 4.52 -6.50
CA ASN A 60 15.86 3.49 -6.94
C ASN A 60 16.42 3.70 -8.35
N LYS A 61 16.02 4.79 -9.03
CA LYS A 61 16.35 5.09 -10.45
C LYS A 61 16.04 3.93 -11.41
N GLU A 62 15.01 3.15 -11.09
CA GLU A 62 14.53 2.10 -11.96
C GLU A 62 13.81 2.74 -13.15
N THR A 63 14.40 2.64 -14.34
CA THR A 63 13.77 3.04 -15.59
C THR A 63 12.67 2.05 -15.93
N MET A 64 11.54 2.52 -16.47
CA MET A 64 10.53 1.58 -16.96
C MET A 64 11.17 0.75 -18.08
N TYR A 65 10.95 -0.57 -18.09
CA TYR A 65 11.47 -1.48 -19.13
C TYR A 65 11.09 -1.08 -20.58
N TYR A 66 10.18 -0.12 -20.75
CA TYR A 66 9.79 0.42 -22.05
C TYR A 66 10.68 1.56 -22.56
N ASP A 67 11.53 2.19 -21.74
CA ASP A 67 12.44 3.24 -22.21
C ASP A 67 13.64 2.67 -23.00
N ASP A 68 14.04 1.42 -22.72
CA ASP A 68 15.15 0.75 -23.43
C ASP A 68 14.77 0.27 -24.84
N ALA A 69 13.48 0.15 -25.16
CA ALA A 69 13.04 -0.29 -26.49
C ALA A 69 13.15 0.79 -27.58
N SER A 70 13.55 2.02 -27.21
CA SER A 70 13.66 3.16 -28.13
C SER A 70 15.10 3.50 -28.53
N ARG A 71 16.09 2.68 -28.11
CA ARG A 71 17.49 2.80 -28.52
C ARG A 71 17.91 1.60 -29.37
N VAL A 72 17.40 1.53 -30.60
CA VAL A 72 17.96 0.73 -31.70
C VAL A 72 18.28 1.66 -32.85
#